data_AF-A0A498G952-F1
#
_entry.id   AF-A0A498G952-F1
#
_cell.length_a   1.000
_cell.length_b   1.000
_cell.length_c   1.000
_cell.angle_alpha   90.00
_cell.angle_beta   90.00
_cell.angle_gamma   90.00
#
_symmetry.space_group_name_H-M   'P 1'
#
loop_
_entity.id
_entity.type
_entity.pdbx_description
1 polymer ?
#
loop_
_entity_poly.entity_id
_entity_poly.type
_entity_poly.pdbx_seq_one_letter_code
_entity_poly.pdbx_strand_id
1 'polypeptide(L)'
;MATTQSNPQERTARELLTQGRPLFLGVDGDGAAHYWDSYEFAVAVVEADGKAEKVVLAETPFETLAEWCEYTRGERGWDVGPYVGGSLVGDLVRGVEA
;
A
#
# COMPACT_ATOMS: atom_id res chain seq x y z
N MET A 1 -5.05 25.38 3.06
CA MET A 1 -4.86 25.17 1.62
C MET A 1 -3.86 24.03 1.50
N ALA A 2 -4.32 22.79 1.32
CA ALA A 2 -3.42 21.65 1.20
C ALA A 2 -2.77 21.71 -0.19
N THR A 3 -1.48 21.96 -0.25
CA THR A 3 -0.73 21.86 -1.50
C THR A 3 -0.74 20.40 -1.91
N THR A 4 -1.55 20.05 -2.92
CA THR A 4 -1.42 18.80 -3.66
C THR A 4 -0.09 18.83 -4.40
N GLN A 5 1.02 18.64 -3.69
CA GLN A 5 2.25 18.23 -4.33
C GLN A 5 1.93 16.92 -5.03
N SER A 6 2.05 16.92 -6.36
CA SER A 6 1.86 15.73 -7.15
C SER A 6 2.95 14.74 -6.76
N ASN A 7 2.64 13.77 -5.91
CA ASN A 7 3.51 12.63 -5.70
C ASN A 7 3.61 11.90 -7.06
N PRO A 8 4.79 11.85 -7.71
CA PRO A 8 4.95 11.18 -9.00
C PRO A 8 4.46 9.74 -8.96
N GLN A 9 4.65 9.05 -7.83
CA GLN A 9 4.18 7.69 -7.63
C GLN A 9 2.65 7.60 -7.61
N GLU A 10 1.97 8.57 -7.01
CA GLU A 10 0.50 8.63 -7.00
C GLU A 10 -0.05 8.86 -8.42
N ARG A 11 0.62 9.69 -9.23
CA ARG A 11 0.23 9.90 -10.63
C ARG A 11 0.32 8.58 -11.40
N THR A 12 1.44 7.88 -11.32
CA THR A 12 1.64 6.59 -12.00
C THR A 12 0.63 5.55 -11.53
N ALA A 13 0.33 5.49 -10.23
CA ALA A 13 -0.69 4.58 -9.71
C ALA A 13 -2.09 4.86 -10.28
N ARG A 14 -2.46 6.14 -10.46
CA ARG A 14 -3.74 6.55 -11.08
C ARG A 14 -3.83 6.21 -12.57
N GLU A 15 -2.70 6.13 -13.27
CA GLU A 15 -2.64 5.72 -14.67
C GLU A 15 -2.71 4.20 -14.82
N LEU A 16 -2.21 3.47 -13.82
CA LEU A 16 -2.13 2.01 -13.80
C LEU A 16 -3.42 1.33 -13.30
N LEU A 17 -4.11 1.97 -12.36
CA LEU A 17 -5.33 1.46 -11.73
C LEU A 17 -6.56 2.10 -12.38
N THR A 18 -7.65 1.33 -12.46
CA THR A 18 -8.89 1.76 -13.12
C THR A 18 -9.60 2.86 -12.32
N GLN A 19 -9.57 2.81 -10.98
CA GLN A 19 -10.04 3.92 -10.16
C GLN A 19 -9.00 5.04 -10.21
N GLY A 20 -9.37 6.16 -10.82
CA GLY A 20 -8.54 7.37 -10.86
C GLY A 20 -8.24 8.00 -9.49
N ARG A 21 -8.60 7.36 -8.36
CA ARG A 21 -8.20 7.72 -6.99
C ARG A 21 -7.98 6.44 -6.17
N PRO A 22 -6.81 5.79 -6.32
CA PRO A 22 -6.52 4.61 -5.52
C PRO A 22 -6.19 5.01 -4.08
N LEU A 23 -6.41 4.08 -3.14
CA LEU A 23 -6.13 4.28 -1.72
C LEU A 23 -4.63 4.12 -1.46
N PHE A 24 -3.99 5.13 -0.88
CA PHE A 24 -2.58 5.01 -0.47
C PHE A 24 -2.46 4.04 0.71
N LEU A 25 -1.59 3.03 0.56
CA LEU A 25 -1.31 2.04 1.58
C LEU A 25 -0.09 2.41 2.40
N GLY A 26 1.01 2.86 1.79
CA GLY A 26 2.26 3.13 2.51
C GLY A 26 3.46 3.14 1.58
N VAL A 27 4.65 3.33 2.16
CA VAL A 27 5.94 3.22 1.46
C VAL A 27 6.73 2.09 2.09
N ASP A 28 7.18 1.14 1.27
CA ASP A 28 8.01 0.02 1.74
C ASP A 28 9.46 0.47 2.04
N GLY A 29 10.26 -0.42 2.60
CA GLY A 29 11.67 -0.15 2.95
C GLY A 29 12.57 0.15 1.76
N ASP A 30 12.13 -0.19 0.54
CA ASP A 30 12.83 0.10 -0.72
C ASP A 30 12.40 1.46 -1.31
N GLY A 31 11.47 2.16 -0.66
CA GLY A 31 10.94 3.45 -1.11
C GLY A 31 9.82 3.35 -2.15
N ALA A 32 9.29 2.13 -2.40
CA ALA A 32 8.17 1.96 -3.31
C ALA A 32 6.85 2.28 -2.61
N ALA A 33 6.01 3.07 -3.26
CA ALA A 33 4.70 3.44 -2.76
C ALA A 33 3.64 2.44 -3.23
N HIS A 34 2.84 1.95 -2.29
CA HIS A 34 1.77 1.00 -2.53
C HIS A 34 0.41 1.71 -2.55
N TYR A 35 -0.41 1.41 -3.56
CA TYR A 35 -1.76 1.97 -3.72
C TYR A 35 -2.77 0.87 -4.05
N TRP A 36 -3.97 0.94 -3.49
CA TRP A 36 -5.02 -0.08 -3.64
C TRP A 36 -6.20 0.41 -4.48
N ASP A 37 -6.66 -0.46 -5.37
CA ASP A 37 -7.93 -0.34 -6.09
C ASP A 37 -8.89 -1.44 -5.63
N SER A 38 -10.00 -1.02 -5.00
CA SER A 38 -11.01 -1.93 -4.48
C SER A 38 -11.92 -2.54 -5.55
N TYR A 39 -12.02 -1.92 -6.72
CA TYR A 39 -12.86 -2.40 -7.81
C TYR A 39 -12.16 -3.51 -8.59
N GLU A 40 -10.86 -3.36 -8.82
CA GLU A 40 -10.04 -4.34 -9.53
C GLU A 40 -9.41 -5.38 -8.60
N PHE A 41 -9.53 -5.19 -7.29
CA PHE A 41 -8.80 -5.97 -6.29
C PHE A 41 -7.30 -6.04 -6.60
N ALA A 42 -6.69 -4.88 -6.87
CA ALA A 42 -5.30 -4.78 -7.30
C ALA A 42 -4.50 -3.71 -6.54
N VAL A 43 -3.23 -4.01 -6.29
CA VAL A 43 -2.24 -3.08 -5.73
C VAL A 43 -1.33 -2.57 -6.84
N ALA A 44 -1.18 -1.25 -6.96
CA ALA A 44 -0.07 -0.66 -7.70
C ALA A 44 1.11 -0.48 -6.75
N VAL A 45 2.26 -1.03 -7.12
CA VAL A 45 3.54 -0.79 -6.46
C VAL A 45 4.36 0.11 -7.38
N VAL A 46 4.75 1.28 -6.89
CA VAL A 46 5.45 2.27 -7.70
C VAL A 46 6.78 2.62 -7.04
N GLU A 47 7.88 2.22 -7.65
CA GLU A 47 9.24 2.49 -7.19
C GLU A 47 9.55 4.00 -7.26
N ALA A 48 10.56 4.44 -6.50
CA ALA A 48 10.96 5.85 -6.46
C ALA A 48 11.46 6.38 -7.82
N ASP A 49 12.00 5.51 -8.69
CA ASP A 49 12.39 5.85 -10.06
C ASP A 49 11.22 5.84 -11.06
N GLY A 50 10.00 5.54 -10.61
CA GLY A 50 8.78 5.61 -11.39
C GLY A 50 8.43 4.34 -12.17
N LYS A 51 9.23 3.28 -12.07
CA LYS A 51 8.80 1.94 -12.46
C LYS A 51 7.62 1.52 -11.60
N ALA A 52 6.68 0.82 -12.22
CA ALA A 52 5.48 0.40 -11.55
C ALA A 52 5.05 -0.98 -12.00
N GLU A 53 4.47 -1.73 -11.07
CA GLU A 53 3.79 -2.98 -11.33
C GLU A 53 2.37 -2.93 -10.76
N LYS A 54 1.46 -3.62 -11.44
CA LYS A 54 0.11 -3.87 -10.97
C LYS A 54 0.03 -5.31 -10.53
N VAL A 55 -0.37 -5.52 -9.29
CA VAL A 55 -0.53 -6.83 -8.70
C VAL A 55 -2.01 -7.06 -8.44
N VAL A 56 -2.63 -7.94 -9.21
CA VAL A 56 -4.00 -8.38 -8.96
C VAL A 56 -3.96 -9.45 -7.89
N LEU A 57 -4.67 -9.27 -6.77
CA LEU A 57 -4.55 -10.19 -5.63
C LEU A 57 -4.94 -11.62 -6.00
N ALA A 58 -5.95 -11.79 -6.88
CA ALA A 58 -6.38 -13.11 -7.35
C ALA A 58 -5.30 -13.89 -8.15
N GLU A 59 -4.28 -13.20 -8.66
CA GLU A 59 -3.12 -13.82 -9.33
C GLU A 59 -1.96 -14.11 -8.37
N THR A 60 -2.15 -13.80 -7.09
CA THR A 60 -1.21 -14.08 -6.00
C THR A 60 -1.79 -15.10 -5.02
N PRO A 61 -0.98 -15.65 -4.11
CA PRO A 61 -1.48 -16.46 -3.00
C PRO A 61 -2.30 -15.68 -1.94
N PHE A 62 -2.45 -14.36 -2.07
CA PHE A 62 -3.13 -13.51 -1.08
C PHE A 62 -4.62 -13.43 -1.40
N GLU A 63 -5.47 -13.82 -0.44
CA GLU A 63 -6.92 -13.72 -0.57
C GLU A 63 -7.42 -12.31 -0.19
N THR A 64 -6.61 -11.56 0.58
CA THR A 64 -6.98 -10.27 1.13
C THR A 64 -5.88 -9.21 1.03
N LEU A 65 -6.30 -7.94 1.03
CA LEU A 65 -5.38 -6.80 1.13
C LEU A 65 -4.55 -6.83 2.43
N ALA A 66 -5.09 -7.41 3.51
CA ALA A 66 -4.38 -7.54 4.78
C ALA A 66 -3.18 -8.49 4.65
N GLU A 67 -3.36 -9.62 3.96
CA GLU A 67 -2.27 -10.56 3.69
C GLU A 67 -1.18 -9.94 2.81
N TRP A 68 -1.57 -9.13 1.81
CA TRP A 68 -0.62 -8.33 1.06
C TRP A 68 0.18 -7.39 1.97
N CYS A 69 -0.48 -6.65 2.87
CA CYS A 69 0.21 -5.72 3.77
C CYS A 69 1.17 -6.42 4.75
N GLU A 70 0.80 -7.60 5.26
CA GLU A 70 1.65 -8.41 6.12
C GLU A 70 2.82 -9.03 5.35
N TYR A 71 2.61 -9.48 4.10
CA TYR A 71 3.68 -9.92 3.22
C TYR A 71 4.69 -8.80 2.95
N THR A 72 4.23 -7.60 2.56
CA THR A 72 5.12 -6.45 2.33
C THR A 72 5.89 -6.09 3.60
N ARG A 73 5.23 -6.15 4.78
CA ARG A 73 5.88 -5.93 6.07
C ARG A 73 7.03 -6.91 6.30
N GLY A 74 6.85 -8.19 5.98
CA GLY A 74 7.84 -9.24 6.18
C GLY A 74 9.00 -9.17 5.18
N GLU A 75 8.69 -8.97 3.90
CA GLU A 75 9.70 -9.06 2.84
C GLU A 75 10.47 -7.76 2.61
N ARG A 76 9.77 -6.62 2.64
CA ARG A 76 10.35 -5.31 2.28
C ARG A 76 10.44 -4.37 3.49
N GLY A 77 9.62 -4.62 4.51
CA GLY A 77 9.43 -3.68 5.61
C GLY A 77 8.63 -2.45 5.15
N TRP A 78 8.06 -1.74 6.12
CA TRP A 78 7.40 -0.46 5.84
C TRP A 78 8.29 0.67 6.37
N ASP A 79 8.73 1.58 5.50
CA ASP A 79 9.36 2.84 5.90
C ASP A 79 8.30 3.82 6.40
N VAL A 80 7.18 3.89 5.67
CA VAL A 80 5.97 4.58 6.08
C VAL A 80 4.85 3.56 6.14
N GLY A 81 4.34 3.34 7.36
CA GLY A 81 3.49 2.21 7.72
C GLY A 81 2.29 1.96 6.81
N PRO A 82 1.77 0.72 6.76
CA PRO A 82 0.56 0.43 6.04
C PRO A 82 -0.59 1.14 6.75
N TYR A 83 -1.21 2.12 6.10
CA TYR A 83 -2.39 2.85 6.55
C TYR A 83 -3.67 2.00 6.49
N VAL A 84 -3.59 0.81 5.88
CA VAL A 84 -4.64 -0.20 5.89
C VAL A 84 -4.27 -1.31 6.87
N GLY A 85 -5.19 -1.63 7.78
CA GLY A 85 -5.00 -2.73 8.70
C GLY A 85 -3.93 -2.47 9.76
N GLY A 86 -3.83 -1.22 10.24
CA GLY A 86 -3.12 -0.92 11.49
C GLY A 86 -3.53 -1.93 12.54
N SER A 87 -2.55 -2.59 13.14
CA SER A 87 -2.74 -3.70 14.06
C SER A 87 -3.63 -3.28 15.22
N LEU A 88 -4.93 -3.48 15.08
CA LEU A 88 -5.90 -3.41 16.18
C LEU A 88 -5.49 -4.39 17.30
N VAL A 89 -4.62 -5.36 17.00
CA VAL A 89 -3.98 -6.29 17.94
C VAL A 89 -2.74 -5.68 18.61
N GLY A 90 -1.92 -4.93 17.89
CA GLY A 90 -0.67 -4.32 18.39
C GLY A 90 -0.90 -3.08 19.25
N ASP A 91 -1.90 -2.25 18.91
CA ASP A 91 -2.36 -1.16 19.77
C ASP A 91 -3.08 -1.69 21.03
N LEU A 92 -3.79 -2.82 20.94
CA LEU A 92 -4.46 -3.44 22.09
C LEU A 92 -3.46 -4.09 23.06
N VAL A 93 -2.40 -4.73 22.57
CA VAL A 93 -1.33 -5.29 23.42
C VAL A 93 -0.55 -4.18 24.14
N ARG A 94 -0.29 -3.03 23.48
CA ARG A 94 0.33 -1.88 24.16
C ARG A 94 -0.61 -1.17 25.14
N GLY A 95 -1.92 -1.29 24.96
CA GLY A 95 -2.93 -0.79 25.90
C GLY A 95 -3.17 -1.68 27.12
N VAL A 96 -2.82 -2.97 27.06
CA VAL A 96 -3.00 -3.93 28.17
C VAL A 96 -1.77 -4.05 29.07
N GLU A 97 -0.60 -3.63 28.59
CA GLU A 97 0.66 -3.59 29.36
C GLU A 97 0.99 -2.18 29.91
N ALA A 98 0.01 -1.27 29.94
CA ALA A 98 0.12 0.07 30.51
C ALA A 98 -0.65 0.20 31.84
#